data_AF-A0A418B606-F1
#
_entry.id   AF-A0A418B606-F1
#
_cell.length_a   1.000
_cell.length_b   1.000
_cell.length_c   1.000
_cell.angle_alpha   90.00
_cell.angle_beta   90.00
_cell.angle_gamma   90.00
#
_symmetry.space_group_name_H-M   'P 1'
#
loop_
_entity.id
_entity.type
_entity.pdbx_description
1 polymer ?
#
loop_
_entity_poly.entity_id
_entity_poly.type
_entity_poly.pdbx_seq_one_letter_code
_entity_poly.pdbx_strand_id
1 'polypeptide(L)'
;MADEIDPLDAFMLGIEAQVAQERTSHRETTAMERCSFEEEVKESRIAIGKGTAATATQPNQVFEDDVEEWNRLNKNQDMEELAPLDHSTVAYESFRKAFYTPATALNAIEISQLRRELDIRVELRPGDVDIAPIRSFMQAGFSRQLLALLMKHGLEAPTPIQAQAFPLAMSGRDMIGIAQTGSGKTLSFLLPMMVHIMDQRLLEKAVILSPTRELAHQIYVEAKKFSMDAKCAAIYGGAGNKWDQIQSIRKGAEIVVATPGRLMEHLRKRVIKNLHRVTFVVLDEADRMFEMGFESQLRSILGQIRPDRQTLLFSATFRRRIETLARDVLTNPVKIIVGTVGQANDEIKQMAVVVPTKEAKWNWLMKNLPMLTEEGKLLIFIGSKAGVDELAASLNGLGDVYPCVSLHGDKSQFDRADALRRFKSGKCPILVATDVAARGLDIKDIKNVVNYDVAKNIDTHVHRIGRTGRMGIDGVSPGTAYTLVTPKDQDFAGHLVNNMDFTNQPVMT
;
A
#
# COMPACT_ATOMS: atom_id res chain seq x y z
N MET A 1 72.59 22.50 -10.88
CA MET A 1 71.45 22.35 -11.81
C MET A 1 70.35 21.71 -10.99
N ALA A 2 69.27 22.46 -10.75
CA ALA A 2 68.13 21.96 -9.99
C ALA A 2 67.19 21.30 -11.00
N ASP A 3 66.87 20.03 -10.78
CA ASP A 3 65.93 19.29 -11.62
C ASP A 3 64.52 19.82 -11.38
N GLU A 4 63.91 20.41 -12.41
CA GLU A 4 62.49 20.79 -12.40
C GLU A 4 61.63 19.52 -12.41
N ILE A 5 60.77 19.38 -11.39
CA ILE A 5 59.83 18.28 -11.25
C ILE A 5 58.75 18.40 -12.33
N ASP A 6 58.47 17.28 -13.02
CA ASP A 6 57.43 17.18 -14.05
C ASP A 6 56.07 17.66 -13.49
N PRO A 7 55.37 18.60 -14.16
CA PRO A 7 54.05 19.08 -13.75
C PRO A 7 53.01 17.97 -13.52
N LEU A 8 53.13 16.83 -14.22
CA LEU A 8 52.23 15.70 -14.03
C LEU A 8 52.52 14.95 -12.72
N ASP A 9 53.80 14.80 -12.36
CA ASP A 9 54.21 14.17 -11.10
C ASP A 9 53.84 15.05 -9.90
N ALA A 10 53.97 16.37 -10.03
CA ALA A 10 53.50 17.31 -9.03
C ALA A 10 51.97 17.23 -8.83
N PHE A 11 51.21 17.01 -9.90
CA PHE A 11 49.75 16.85 -9.85
C PHE A 11 49.33 15.51 -9.22
N MET A 12 50.00 14.41 -9.56
CA MET A 12 49.74 13.08 -8.99
C MET A 12 50.08 13.03 -7.49
N LEU A 13 51.18 13.66 -7.07
CA LEU A 13 51.54 13.82 -5.65
C LEU A 13 50.46 14.61 -4.88
N GLY A 14 49.84 15.60 -5.52
CA GLY A 14 48.72 16.35 -4.95
C GLY A 14 47.48 15.48 -4.70
N ILE A 15 47.12 14.61 -5.66
CA ILE A 15 45.98 13.69 -5.52
C ILE A 15 46.26 12.63 -4.43
N GLU A 16 47.46 12.07 -4.39
CA GLU A 16 47.82 11.07 -3.37
C GLU A 16 47.81 11.68 -1.95
N ALA A 17 48.27 12.92 -1.79
CA ALA A 17 48.18 13.64 -0.52
C ALA A 17 46.72 13.90 -0.12
N GLN A 18 45.85 14.22 -1.08
CA GLN A 18 44.42 14.47 -0.83
C GLN A 18 43.67 13.18 -0.44
N VAL A 19 43.97 12.07 -1.11
CA VAL A 19 43.42 10.72 -0.78
C VAL A 19 43.94 10.22 0.57
N ALA A 20 45.19 10.54 0.93
CA ALA A 20 45.73 10.21 2.25
C ALA A 20 45.02 10.99 3.37
N GLN A 21 44.73 12.28 3.16
CA GLN A 21 43.96 13.11 4.10
C GLN A 21 42.52 12.62 4.30
N GLU A 22 41.83 12.25 3.22
CA GLU A 22 40.47 11.70 3.29
C GLU A 22 40.43 10.32 3.98
N ARG A 23 41.48 9.50 3.82
CA ARG A 23 41.59 8.21 4.53
C ARG A 23 41.84 8.38 6.02
N THR A 24 42.59 9.41 6.44
CA THR A 24 42.78 9.72 7.86
C THR A 24 41.53 10.29 8.52
N SER A 25 40.80 11.19 7.85
CA SER A 25 39.55 11.76 8.40
C SER A 25 38.44 10.72 8.51
N HIS A 26 38.34 9.77 7.58
CA HIS A 26 37.43 8.62 7.69
C HIS A 26 37.83 7.63 8.79
N ARG A 27 39.13 7.46 9.07
CA ARG A 27 39.58 6.59 10.17
C ARG A 27 39.28 7.18 11.55
N GLU A 28 39.40 8.49 11.72
CA GLU A 28 39.10 9.17 12.99
C GLU A 28 37.59 9.22 13.28
N THR A 29 36.74 9.45 12.27
CA THR A 29 35.27 9.39 12.43
C THR A 29 34.78 7.98 12.75
N THR A 30 35.31 6.94 12.08
CA THR A 30 34.94 5.55 12.34
C THR A 30 35.44 5.04 13.72
N ALA A 31 36.55 5.58 14.23
CA ALA A 31 37.07 5.25 15.56
C ALA A 31 36.27 5.92 16.69
N MET A 32 35.81 7.16 16.47
CA MET A 32 34.99 7.88 17.45
C MET A 32 33.56 7.30 17.57
N GLU A 33 32.97 6.81 16.47
CA GLU A 33 31.68 6.10 16.50
C GLU A 33 31.75 4.68 17.08
N ARG A 34 32.92 4.02 17.05
CA ARG A 34 33.10 2.70 17.67
C ARG A 34 33.35 2.78 19.19
N CYS A 35 33.98 3.84 19.67
CA CYS A 35 34.21 4.03 21.11
C CYS A 35 32.93 4.40 21.88
N SER A 36 31.94 5.06 21.27
CA SER A 36 30.66 5.36 21.95
C SER A 36 29.73 4.14 22.05
N PHE A 37 29.84 3.18 21.13
CA PHE A 37 28.97 2.01 21.09
C PHE A 37 29.42 0.86 22.02
N GLU A 38 30.71 0.75 22.34
CA GLU A 38 31.22 -0.32 23.21
C GLU A 38 31.15 -0.01 24.71
N GLU A 39 31.01 1.27 25.10
CA GLU A 39 30.79 1.66 26.51
C GLU A 39 29.32 1.52 26.95
N GLU A 40 28.33 1.78 26.07
CA GLU A 40 26.89 1.58 26.38
C GLU A 40 26.49 0.10 26.58
N VAL A 41 27.24 -0.84 25.98
CA VAL A 41 26.95 -2.28 26.08
C VAL A 41 27.58 -2.93 27.33
N LYS A 42 28.53 -2.26 27.99
CA LYS A 42 29.18 -2.77 29.21
C LYS A 42 28.51 -2.30 30.50
N GLU A 43 27.92 -1.10 30.53
CA GLU A 43 27.16 -0.64 31.70
C GLU A 43 25.81 -1.36 31.87
N SER A 44 25.23 -1.89 30.79
CA SER A 44 23.98 -2.64 30.82
C SER A 44 24.10 -4.10 31.30
N ARG A 45 25.32 -4.62 31.54
CA ARG A 45 25.55 -6.02 31.92
C ARG A 45 26.07 -6.26 33.34
N ILE A 46 26.28 -5.23 34.17
CA ILE A 46 26.81 -5.38 35.54
C ILE A 46 25.76 -5.13 36.64
N ALA A 47 24.56 -4.64 36.32
CA ALA A 47 23.51 -4.34 37.31
C ALA A 47 22.32 -5.32 37.28
N ILE A 48 22.56 -6.63 37.37
CA ILE A 48 21.51 -7.60 37.76
C ILE A 48 22.05 -8.46 38.90
N GLY A 49 21.97 -7.90 40.10
CA GLY A 49 22.37 -8.57 41.33
C GLY A 49 21.66 -7.98 42.54
N LYS A 50 20.53 -8.58 42.91
CA LYS A 50 19.78 -8.47 44.19
C LYS A 50 18.95 -7.19 44.40
N GLY A 51 17.63 -7.37 44.62
CA GLY A 51 16.82 -6.48 45.47
C GLY A 51 15.46 -6.01 44.92
N THR A 52 14.39 -6.74 45.29
CA THR A 52 13.02 -6.28 45.64
C THR A 52 12.24 -5.24 44.81
N ALA A 53 11.18 -5.75 44.16
CA ALA A 53 9.80 -5.24 44.01
C ALA A 53 9.53 -3.73 43.76
N ALA A 54 9.18 -3.40 42.51
CA ALA A 54 8.07 -2.50 42.14
C ALA A 54 7.77 -2.64 40.63
N THR A 55 6.50 -2.85 40.28
CA THR A 55 5.98 -3.05 38.92
C THR A 55 5.95 -1.76 38.09
N ALA A 56 6.74 -1.72 37.02
CA ALA A 56 6.61 -0.79 35.90
C ALA A 56 6.67 -1.59 34.59
N THR A 57 5.56 -1.65 33.85
CA THR A 57 5.44 -2.40 32.60
C THR A 57 6.21 -1.68 31.50
N GLN A 58 7.21 -2.34 30.92
CA GLN A 58 8.01 -1.80 29.81
C GLN A 58 7.25 -1.90 28.47
N PRO A 59 7.44 -0.97 27.52
CA PRO A 59 6.68 -0.89 26.26
C PRO A 59 6.84 -2.10 25.33
N ASN A 60 7.85 -2.96 25.55
CA ASN A 60 8.10 -4.14 24.73
C ASN A 60 7.27 -5.38 25.11
N GLN A 61 6.66 -5.43 26.29
CA GLN A 61 5.87 -6.61 26.70
C GLN A 61 4.53 -6.73 25.97
N VAL A 62 3.93 -5.60 25.56
CA VAL A 62 2.63 -5.61 24.83
C VAL A 62 2.77 -6.23 23.43
N PHE A 63 3.97 -6.24 22.85
CA PHE A 63 4.22 -6.81 21.52
C PHE A 63 4.48 -8.33 21.52
N GLU A 64 4.95 -8.91 22.64
CA GLU A 64 5.12 -10.36 22.75
C GLU A 64 3.77 -11.07 22.98
N ASP A 65 2.87 -10.45 23.76
CA ASP A 65 1.56 -11.01 24.06
C ASP A 65 0.65 -11.10 22.80
N ASP A 66 0.70 -10.12 21.89
CA ASP A 66 -0.07 -10.13 20.63
C ASP A 66 0.44 -11.21 19.64
N VAL A 67 1.75 -11.47 19.63
CA VAL A 67 2.35 -12.55 18.82
C VAL A 67 2.01 -13.90 19.41
N GLU A 68 2.05 -14.06 20.74
CA GLU A 68 1.63 -15.28 21.42
C GLU A 68 0.13 -15.55 21.29
N GLU A 69 -0.73 -14.53 21.38
CA GLU A 69 -2.18 -14.67 21.26
C GLU A 69 -2.58 -14.98 19.80
N TRP A 70 -1.96 -14.33 18.81
CA TRP A 70 -2.13 -14.69 17.40
C TRP A 70 -1.58 -16.09 17.08
N ASN A 71 -0.42 -16.46 17.62
CA ASN A 71 0.13 -17.81 17.48
C ASN A 71 -0.77 -18.84 18.18
N ARG A 72 -1.39 -18.51 19.32
CA ARG A 72 -2.36 -19.39 20.01
C ARG A 72 -3.69 -19.52 19.27
N LEU A 73 -4.20 -18.45 18.65
CA LEU A 73 -5.43 -18.48 17.85
C LEU A 73 -5.23 -19.21 16.51
N ASN A 74 -3.99 -19.27 16.00
CA ASN A 74 -3.63 -19.98 14.77
C ASN A 74 -2.90 -21.31 15.00
N LYS A 75 -2.81 -21.80 16.26
CA LYS A 75 -2.08 -23.04 16.65
C LYS A 75 -2.57 -24.33 15.99
N ASN A 76 -3.66 -24.29 15.21
CA ASN A 76 -4.22 -25.44 14.49
C ASN A 76 -4.22 -25.29 12.96
N GLN A 77 -3.49 -24.31 12.39
CA GLN A 77 -3.12 -24.35 10.98
C GLN A 77 -1.60 -24.29 10.89
N ASP A 78 -0.95 -25.45 10.93
CA ASP A 78 0.35 -25.62 10.30
C ASP A 78 0.20 -25.17 8.83
N MET A 79 0.48 -23.90 8.55
CA MET A 79 0.45 -23.37 7.20
C MET A 79 1.71 -23.86 6.49
N GLU A 80 1.71 -25.12 6.05
CA GLU A 80 2.81 -25.75 5.32
C GLU A 80 3.25 -24.87 4.15
N GLU A 81 4.46 -24.32 4.19
CA GLU A 81 5.01 -23.52 3.10
C GLU A 81 5.12 -24.35 1.81
N LEU A 82 5.15 -23.66 0.66
CA LEU A 82 5.40 -24.36 -0.60
C LEU A 82 6.87 -24.80 -0.63
N ALA A 83 7.12 -26.05 -1.03
CA ALA A 83 8.48 -26.54 -1.20
C ALA A 83 9.27 -25.60 -2.14
N PRO A 84 10.47 -25.13 -1.76
CA PRO A 84 11.29 -24.27 -2.60
C PRO A 84 11.50 -24.88 -3.99
N LEU A 85 11.37 -24.07 -5.03
CA LEU A 85 11.62 -24.48 -6.40
C LEU A 85 13.07 -24.17 -6.76
N ASP A 86 13.81 -25.20 -7.18
CA ASP A 86 15.14 -24.99 -7.77
C ASP A 86 14.98 -24.50 -9.21
N HIS A 87 15.07 -23.18 -9.38
CA HIS A 87 14.96 -22.50 -10.67
C HIS A 87 16.04 -22.91 -11.68
N SER A 88 17.17 -23.48 -11.25
CA SER A 88 18.21 -23.96 -12.18
C SER A 88 17.77 -25.18 -12.98
N THR A 89 16.77 -25.92 -12.47
CA THR A 89 16.21 -27.12 -13.11
C THR A 89 15.09 -26.80 -14.11
N VAL A 90 14.64 -25.55 -14.17
CA VAL A 90 13.51 -25.13 -15.01
C VAL A 90 14.00 -24.37 -16.23
N ALA A 91 13.67 -24.86 -17.42
CA ALA A 91 13.94 -24.14 -18.67
C ALA A 91 12.94 -22.99 -18.84
N TYR A 92 13.44 -21.74 -18.80
CA TYR A 92 12.64 -20.55 -19.01
C TYR A 92 12.82 -19.99 -20.43
N GLU A 93 11.71 -19.71 -21.10
CA GLU A 93 11.73 -18.97 -22.37
C GLU A 93 12.13 -17.51 -22.13
N SER A 94 12.93 -16.94 -23.04
CA SER A 94 13.23 -15.51 -23.04
C SER A 94 11.98 -14.69 -23.32
N PHE A 95 11.88 -13.50 -22.72
CA PHE A 95 10.78 -12.58 -22.96
C PHE A 95 11.26 -11.14 -22.97
N ARG A 96 10.54 -10.29 -23.70
CA ARG A 96 10.78 -8.83 -23.71
C ARG A 96 10.13 -8.19 -22.48
N LYS A 97 10.87 -7.27 -21.83
CA LYS A 97 10.38 -6.44 -20.70
C LYS A 97 10.31 -4.95 -21.02
N ALA A 98 11.17 -4.48 -21.94
CA ALA A 98 11.34 -3.07 -22.23
C ALA A 98 10.61 -2.70 -23.54
N PHE A 99 9.55 -1.93 -23.39
CA PHE A 99 8.66 -1.45 -24.45
C PHE A 99 8.70 0.09 -24.57
N TYR A 100 9.08 0.78 -23.49
CA TYR A 100 9.06 2.22 -23.44
C TYR A 100 10.08 2.84 -24.38
N THR A 101 9.61 3.77 -25.20
CA THR A 101 10.45 4.67 -25.99
C THR A 101 9.99 6.10 -25.71
N PRO A 102 10.85 6.98 -25.16
CA PRO A 102 10.46 8.35 -24.86
C PRO A 102 10.02 9.09 -26.13
N ALA A 103 8.85 9.74 -26.07
CA ALA A 103 8.38 10.58 -27.18
C ALA A 103 9.24 11.84 -27.35
N THR A 104 9.87 12.30 -26.26
CA THR A 104 10.72 13.49 -26.24
C THR A 104 11.81 13.28 -25.19
N ALA A 105 13.04 13.65 -25.52
CA ALA A 105 14.14 13.62 -24.57
C ALA A 105 14.07 14.89 -23.70
N LEU A 106 13.78 14.73 -22.42
CA LEU A 106 13.89 15.80 -21.43
C LEU A 106 15.28 15.79 -20.80
N ASN A 107 15.83 16.97 -20.54
CA ASN A 107 17.08 17.11 -19.79
C ASN A 107 16.83 16.99 -18.27
N ALA A 108 17.91 16.85 -17.47
CA ALA A 108 17.81 16.64 -16.03
C ALA A 108 17.08 17.78 -15.28
N ILE A 109 17.18 19.02 -15.76
CA ILE A 109 16.51 20.18 -15.17
C ILE A 109 15.01 20.08 -15.42
N GLU A 110 14.60 19.78 -16.66
CA GLU A 110 13.19 19.61 -17.05
C GLU A 110 12.54 18.44 -16.30
N ILE A 111 13.25 17.32 -16.15
CA ILE A 111 12.78 16.16 -15.37
C ILE A 111 12.56 16.58 -13.91
N SER A 112 13.53 17.26 -13.31
CA SER A 112 13.46 17.72 -11.92
C SER A 112 12.32 18.71 -11.70
N GLN A 113 12.11 19.62 -12.66
CA GLN A 113 11.02 20.58 -12.60
C GLN A 113 9.66 19.89 -12.72
N LEU A 114 9.48 18.97 -13.67
CA LEU A 114 8.23 18.23 -13.83
C LEU A 114 7.91 17.36 -12.61
N ARG A 115 8.93 16.73 -12.02
CA ARG A 115 8.78 16.00 -10.75
C ARG A 115 8.33 16.91 -9.62
N ARG A 116 8.89 18.11 -9.51
CA ARG A 116 8.47 19.10 -8.51
C ARG A 116 7.02 19.56 -8.72
N GLU A 117 6.63 19.83 -9.98
CA GLU A 117 5.25 20.22 -10.33
C GLU A 117 4.23 19.13 -9.97
N LEU A 118 4.60 17.86 -10.11
CA LEU A 118 3.73 16.71 -9.84
C LEU A 118 3.90 16.15 -8.42
N ASP A 119 4.72 16.79 -7.58
CA ASP A 119 5.10 16.31 -6.24
C ASP A 119 5.59 14.84 -6.22
N ILE A 120 6.51 14.55 -7.13
CA ILE A 120 7.13 13.24 -7.32
C ILE A 120 8.58 13.31 -6.84
N ARG A 121 8.97 12.33 -6.02
CA ARG A 121 10.36 12.05 -5.68
C ARG A 121 10.73 10.68 -6.20
N VAL A 122 11.91 10.57 -6.79
CA VAL A 122 12.43 9.30 -7.33
C VAL A 122 13.79 9.03 -6.68
N GLU A 123 13.92 7.86 -6.07
CA GLU A 123 15.19 7.36 -5.55
C GLU A 123 15.77 6.39 -6.59
N LEU A 124 16.89 6.80 -7.19
CA LEU A 124 17.66 6.04 -8.17
C LEU A 124 18.96 5.56 -7.54
N ARG A 125 19.47 4.41 -7.98
CA ARG A 125 20.82 3.99 -7.60
C ARG A 125 21.86 4.70 -8.48
N PRO A 126 23.10 4.88 -8.00
CA PRO A 126 24.17 5.40 -8.83
C PRO A 126 24.31 4.60 -10.13
N GLY A 127 24.31 5.28 -11.27
CA GLY A 127 24.41 4.68 -12.61
C GLY A 127 23.07 4.25 -13.23
N ASP A 128 21.94 4.37 -12.52
CA ASP A 128 20.63 4.16 -13.12
C ASP A 128 20.28 5.24 -14.15
N VAL A 129 19.63 4.82 -15.24
CA VAL A 129 19.07 5.75 -16.23
C VAL A 129 17.87 6.48 -15.62
N ASP A 130 17.91 7.81 -15.61
CA ASP A 130 16.82 8.64 -15.11
C ASP A 130 15.69 8.73 -16.14
N ILE A 131 14.61 7.97 -15.90
CA ILE A 131 13.45 7.92 -16.79
C ILE A 131 12.47 9.04 -16.43
N ALA A 132 12.26 9.96 -17.38
CA ALA A 132 11.38 11.12 -17.24
C ALA A 132 9.91 10.73 -16.99
N PRO A 133 9.18 11.46 -16.13
CA PRO A 133 7.73 11.34 -16.03
C PRO A 133 7.03 11.92 -17.27
N ILE A 134 5.80 11.46 -17.54
CA ILE A 134 4.97 11.92 -18.66
C ILE A 134 3.86 12.88 -18.22
N ARG A 135 3.45 13.81 -19.08
CA ARG A 135 2.30 14.71 -18.87
C ARG A 135 0.99 14.20 -19.47
N SER A 136 1.05 13.29 -20.44
CA SER A 136 -0.13 12.81 -21.19
C SER A 136 -0.02 11.31 -21.48
N PHE A 137 -1.15 10.61 -21.54
CA PHE A 137 -1.21 9.21 -21.96
C PHE A 137 -0.61 8.97 -23.35
N MET A 138 -0.59 9.98 -24.23
CA MET A 138 0.05 9.89 -25.55
C MET A 138 1.57 9.67 -25.46
N GLN A 139 2.21 10.18 -24.42
CA GLN A 139 3.65 10.04 -24.20
C GLN A 139 4.03 8.68 -23.59
N ALA A 140 3.03 7.89 -23.15
CA ALA A 140 3.25 6.56 -22.60
C ALA A 140 3.63 5.55 -23.71
N GLY A 141 3.28 5.82 -24.98
CA GLY A 141 3.47 4.85 -26.06
C GLY A 141 2.42 3.73 -26.07
N PHE A 142 1.23 3.99 -25.49
CA PHE A 142 0.11 3.06 -25.54
C PHE A 142 -0.46 2.91 -26.97
N SER A 143 -1.00 1.73 -27.26
CA SER A 143 -1.66 1.46 -28.55
C SER A 143 -2.92 2.32 -28.72
N ARG A 144 -3.33 2.55 -29.98
CA ARG A 144 -4.57 3.28 -30.29
C ARG A 144 -5.80 2.67 -29.61
N GLN A 145 -5.84 1.33 -29.52
CA GLN A 145 -6.92 0.61 -28.85
C GLN A 145 -6.95 0.92 -27.35
N LEU A 146 -5.79 0.92 -26.69
CA LEU A 146 -5.70 1.23 -25.26
C LEU A 146 -6.04 2.70 -24.98
N LEU A 147 -5.57 3.63 -25.82
CA LEU A 147 -5.92 5.06 -25.73
C LEU A 147 -7.43 5.29 -25.90
N ALA A 148 -8.08 4.59 -26.83
CA ALA A 148 -9.53 4.66 -27.01
C ALA A 148 -10.30 4.13 -25.78
N LEU A 149 -9.78 3.09 -25.09
CA LEU A 149 -10.36 2.61 -23.84
C LEU A 149 -10.22 3.63 -22.71
N LEU A 150 -9.08 4.32 -22.60
CA LEU A 150 -8.88 5.42 -21.64
C LEU A 150 -9.91 6.53 -21.86
N MET A 151 -10.08 6.98 -23.11
CA MET A 151 -11.08 7.98 -23.47
C MET A 151 -12.51 7.52 -23.16
N LYS A 152 -12.86 6.28 -23.52
CA LYS A 152 -14.18 5.68 -23.22
C LYS A 152 -14.50 5.67 -21.72
N HIS A 153 -13.48 5.55 -20.87
CA HIS A 153 -13.62 5.54 -19.42
C HIS A 153 -13.42 6.93 -18.79
N GLY A 154 -13.33 8.01 -19.58
CA GLY A 154 -13.22 9.38 -19.09
C GLY A 154 -11.88 9.71 -18.44
N LEU A 155 -10.80 9.01 -18.83
CA LEU A 155 -9.45 9.27 -18.31
C LEU A 155 -8.73 10.24 -19.24
N GLU A 156 -8.60 11.49 -18.82
CA GLU A 156 -8.07 12.58 -19.64
C GLU A 156 -6.54 12.73 -19.54
N ALA A 157 -6.00 12.61 -18.33
CA ALA A 157 -4.58 12.75 -18.05
C ALA A 157 -4.09 11.75 -16.99
N PRO A 158 -2.80 11.36 -17.01
CA PRO A 158 -2.24 10.51 -15.96
C PRO A 158 -2.17 11.26 -14.63
N THR A 159 -2.48 10.57 -13.53
CA THR A 159 -2.19 11.08 -12.18
C THR A 159 -0.68 11.14 -11.92
N PRO A 160 -0.18 11.86 -10.90
CA PRO A 160 1.27 11.94 -10.66
C PRO A 160 1.97 10.59 -10.51
N ILE A 161 1.37 9.63 -9.79
CA ILE A 161 1.96 8.29 -9.67
C ILE A 161 1.98 7.56 -11.02
N GLN A 162 0.94 7.72 -11.84
CA GLN A 162 0.87 7.15 -13.18
C GLN A 162 1.90 7.78 -14.13
N ALA A 163 2.08 9.10 -14.05
CA ALA A 163 3.01 9.88 -14.86
C ALA A 163 4.45 9.36 -14.75
N GLN A 164 4.90 8.98 -13.55
CA GLN A 164 6.24 8.41 -13.37
C GLN A 164 6.25 6.88 -13.48
N ALA A 165 5.17 6.19 -13.06
CA ALA A 165 5.14 4.73 -13.05
C ALA A 165 5.02 4.10 -14.43
N PHE A 166 4.23 4.67 -15.35
CA PHE A 166 4.09 4.10 -16.70
C PHE A 166 5.42 3.96 -17.44
N PRO A 167 6.23 5.03 -17.62
CA PRO A 167 7.49 4.90 -18.36
C PRO A 167 8.48 3.96 -17.65
N LEU A 168 8.53 3.97 -16.31
CA LEU A 168 9.37 3.05 -15.54
C LEU A 168 8.94 1.59 -15.69
N ALA A 169 7.65 1.29 -15.49
CA ALA A 169 7.12 -0.06 -15.65
C ALA A 169 7.31 -0.57 -17.08
N MET A 170 7.03 0.25 -18.09
CA MET A 170 7.23 -0.13 -19.50
C MET A 170 8.70 -0.20 -19.90
N SER A 171 9.65 0.30 -19.10
CA SER A 171 11.09 0.08 -19.32
C SER A 171 11.58 -1.27 -18.79
N GLY A 172 10.71 -2.06 -18.15
CA GLY A 172 11.05 -3.39 -17.63
C GLY A 172 11.74 -3.39 -16.27
N ARG A 173 11.79 -2.23 -15.59
CA ARG A 173 12.38 -2.07 -14.26
C ARG A 173 11.42 -2.58 -13.18
N ASP A 174 11.97 -3.21 -12.16
CA ASP A 174 11.26 -3.38 -10.89
C ASP A 174 11.09 -2.01 -10.24
N MET A 175 10.03 -1.86 -9.45
CA MET A 175 9.74 -0.57 -8.84
C MET A 175 8.91 -0.66 -7.57
N ILE A 176 9.04 0.38 -6.76
CA ILE A 176 8.28 0.61 -5.55
C ILE A 176 7.49 1.91 -5.75
N GLY A 177 6.17 1.84 -5.80
CA GLY A 177 5.29 2.99 -5.91
C GLY A 177 4.63 3.31 -4.57
N ILE A 178 5.04 4.41 -3.94
CA ILE A 178 4.46 4.91 -2.70
C ILE A 178 3.60 6.13 -3.04
N ALA A 179 2.29 5.99 -2.85
CA ALA A 179 1.34 7.08 -3.04
C ALA A 179 0.11 6.84 -2.18
N GLN A 180 -0.63 7.89 -1.86
CA GLN A 180 -1.85 7.80 -1.07
C GLN A 180 -2.96 6.94 -1.71
N THR A 181 -3.97 6.56 -0.92
CA THR A 181 -5.17 5.90 -1.46
C THR A 181 -5.92 6.84 -2.41
N GLY A 182 -6.51 6.30 -3.48
CA GLY A 182 -7.22 7.13 -4.47
C GLY A 182 -6.33 7.80 -5.53
N SER A 183 -4.99 7.77 -5.39
CA SER A 183 -4.05 8.38 -6.35
C SER A 183 -3.97 7.70 -7.73
N GLY A 184 -4.74 6.63 -7.98
CA GLY A 184 -4.71 5.93 -9.27
C GLY A 184 -3.61 4.86 -9.42
N LYS A 185 -3.08 4.31 -8.31
CA LYS A 185 -2.09 3.21 -8.30
C LYS A 185 -2.53 1.99 -9.13
N THR A 186 -3.82 1.63 -9.09
CA THR A 186 -4.33 0.46 -9.80
C THR A 186 -4.06 0.51 -11.30
N LEU A 187 -4.33 1.64 -11.95
CA LEU A 187 -4.02 1.79 -13.38
C LEU A 187 -2.51 1.87 -13.65
N SER A 188 -1.73 2.38 -12.68
CA SER A 188 -0.26 2.50 -12.76
C SER A 188 0.42 1.16 -13.04
N PHE A 189 -0.13 0.05 -12.55
CA PHE A 189 0.36 -1.29 -12.89
C PHE A 189 -0.47 -2.02 -13.95
N LEU A 190 -1.79 -1.78 -14.05
CA LEU A 190 -2.63 -2.49 -15.01
C LEU A 190 -2.28 -2.12 -16.45
N LEU A 191 -2.10 -0.84 -16.78
CA LEU A 191 -1.87 -0.44 -18.17
C LEU A 191 -0.51 -0.93 -18.71
N PRO A 192 0.62 -0.78 -17.98
CA PRO A 192 1.88 -1.40 -18.39
C PRO A 192 1.78 -2.93 -18.47
N MET A 193 1.03 -3.56 -17.55
CA MET A 193 0.78 -5.00 -17.60
C MET A 193 0.06 -5.42 -18.88
N MET A 194 -0.92 -4.64 -19.37
CA MET A 194 -1.59 -4.95 -20.64
C MET A 194 -0.62 -4.92 -21.82
N VAL A 195 0.23 -3.88 -21.89
CA VAL A 195 1.28 -3.77 -22.92
C VAL A 195 2.22 -4.97 -22.86
N HIS A 196 2.68 -5.30 -21.65
CA HIS A 196 3.54 -6.47 -21.41
C HIS A 196 2.89 -7.76 -21.89
N ILE A 197 1.63 -7.99 -21.51
CA ILE A 197 0.89 -9.22 -21.84
C ILE A 197 0.66 -9.37 -23.34
N MET A 198 0.36 -8.28 -24.05
CA MET A 198 0.09 -8.33 -25.49
C MET A 198 1.33 -8.69 -26.32
N ASP A 199 2.54 -8.41 -25.83
CA ASP A 199 3.78 -8.77 -26.51
C ASP A 199 4.18 -10.24 -26.31
N GLN A 200 3.60 -10.92 -25.31
CA GLN A 200 3.91 -12.33 -25.01
C GLN A 200 2.97 -13.32 -25.73
N ARG A 201 3.44 -14.56 -25.96
CA ARG A 201 2.59 -15.66 -26.45
C ARG A 201 1.44 -15.96 -25.48
N LEU A 202 0.23 -16.23 -25.98
CA LEU A 202 -0.99 -16.44 -25.19
C LEU A 202 -0.81 -17.40 -23.98
N LEU A 203 -1.58 -17.16 -22.90
CA LEU A 203 -1.62 -17.82 -21.57
C LEU A 203 -0.52 -17.49 -20.52
N GLU A 204 -0.94 -17.39 -19.24
CA GLU A 204 -0.21 -17.41 -17.95
C GLU A 204 0.94 -16.39 -17.75
N LYS A 205 0.64 -15.10 -17.62
CA LYS A 205 1.67 -14.03 -17.75
C LYS A 205 1.82 -13.12 -16.53
N ALA A 206 0.73 -12.78 -15.87
CA ALA A 206 0.76 -11.81 -14.78
C ALA A 206 -0.04 -12.23 -13.55
N VAL A 207 0.54 -11.96 -12.37
CA VAL A 207 -0.09 -12.20 -11.07
C VAL A 207 -0.17 -10.89 -10.30
N ILE A 208 -1.34 -10.56 -9.78
CA ILE A 208 -1.58 -9.43 -8.88
C ILE A 208 -1.99 -9.97 -7.53
N LEU A 209 -1.18 -9.72 -6.50
CA LEU A 209 -1.46 -10.10 -5.12
C LEU A 209 -2.04 -8.91 -4.38
N SER A 210 -3.16 -9.16 -3.70
CA SER A 210 -3.92 -8.16 -2.96
C SER A 210 -4.34 -8.72 -1.58
N PRO A 211 -4.33 -7.91 -0.51
CA PRO A 211 -4.59 -8.38 0.85
C PRO A 211 -6.00 -8.90 1.10
N THR A 212 -7.01 -8.30 0.47
CA THR A 212 -8.41 -8.60 0.76
C THR A 212 -9.14 -9.09 -0.47
N ARG A 213 -10.22 -9.85 -0.26
CA ARG A 213 -11.02 -10.42 -1.34
C ARG A 213 -11.70 -9.32 -2.15
N GLU A 214 -12.14 -8.29 -1.46
CA GLU A 214 -12.89 -7.17 -2.01
C GLU A 214 -11.99 -6.31 -2.88
N LEU A 215 -10.75 -6.06 -2.45
CA LEU A 215 -9.76 -5.35 -3.26
C LEU A 215 -9.33 -6.20 -4.46
N ALA A 216 -9.08 -7.50 -4.27
CA ALA A 216 -8.79 -8.41 -5.38
C ALA A 216 -9.91 -8.42 -6.43
N HIS A 217 -11.17 -8.45 -5.99
CA HIS A 217 -12.32 -8.36 -6.90
C HIS A 217 -12.39 -6.99 -7.61
N GLN A 218 -12.13 -5.89 -6.89
CA GLN A 218 -12.10 -4.55 -7.49
C GLN A 218 -11.03 -4.44 -8.59
N ILE A 219 -9.81 -4.90 -8.30
CA ILE A 219 -8.71 -4.91 -9.28
C ILE A 219 -9.08 -5.80 -10.47
N TYR A 220 -9.71 -6.96 -10.24
CA TYR A 220 -10.17 -7.83 -11.32
C TYR A 220 -11.22 -7.18 -12.23
N VAL A 221 -12.20 -6.48 -11.65
CA VAL A 221 -13.20 -5.72 -12.43
C VAL A 221 -12.52 -4.62 -13.23
N GLU A 222 -11.54 -3.93 -12.65
CA GLU A 222 -10.78 -2.88 -13.33
C GLU A 222 -9.93 -3.46 -14.46
N ALA A 223 -9.21 -4.56 -14.21
CA ALA A 223 -8.41 -5.27 -15.22
C ALA A 223 -9.26 -5.66 -16.42
N LYS A 224 -10.49 -6.14 -16.21
CA LYS A 224 -11.43 -6.50 -17.29
C LYS A 224 -11.83 -5.35 -18.20
N LYS A 225 -11.79 -4.10 -17.73
CA LYS A 225 -12.09 -2.93 -18.58
C LYS A 225 -11.00 -2.70 -19.63
N PHE A 226 -9.75 -3.02 -19.28
CA PHE A 226 -8.56 -2.78 -20.10
C PHE A 226 -7.96 -4.05 -20.70
N SER A 227 -8.52 -5.22 -20.38
CA SER A 227 -7.92 -6.51 -20.74
C SER A 227 -7.86 -6.79 -22.23
N MET A 228 -8.56 -6.02 -23.08
CA MET A 228 -8.64 -6.27 -24.53
C MET A 228 -8.98 -7.75 -24.78
N ASP A 229 -8.09 -8.52 -25.43
CA ASP A 229 -8.28 -9.96 -25.70
C ASP A 229 -7.74 -10.88 -24.58
N ALA A 230 -7.07 -10.33 -23.57
CA ALA A 230 -6.54 -11.09 -22.43
C ALA A 230 -7.64 -11.56 -21.49
N LYS A 231 -7.53 -12.81 -21.01
CA LYS A 231 -8.46 -13.39 -20.04
C LYS A 231 -7.99 -13.08 -18.62
N CYS A 232 -8.91 -12.55 -17.83
CA CYS A 232 -8.70 -12.31 -16.40
C CYS A 232 -9.38 -13.41 -15.56
N ALA A 233 -8.72 -13.83 -14.48
CA ALA A 233 -9.31 -14.64 -13.42
C ALA A 233 -9.07 -13.99 -12.05
N ALA A 234 -10.02 -14.19 -11.13
CA ALA A 234 -9.89 -13.76 -9.75
C ALA A 234 -9.95 -14.95 -8.79
N ILE A 235 -9.03 -14.96 -7.82
CA ILE A 235 -8.76 -16.09 -6.94
C ILE A 235 -8.71 -15.61 -5.50
N TYR A 236 -9.77 -15.83 -4.73
CA TYR A 236 -9.80 -15.40 -3.34
C TYR A 236 -10.72 -16.27 -2.49
N GLY A 237 -10.47 -16.32 -1.18
CA GLY A 237 -11.20 -17.19 -0.23
C GLY A 237 -12.70 -16.90 -0.08
N GLY A 238 -13.41 -17.67 0.76
CA GLY A 238 -14.81 -17.43 1.17
C GLY A 238 -15.91 -18.04 0.28
N ALA A 239 -17.18 -17.75 0.60
CA ALA A 239 -18.41 -18.40 0.11
C ALA A 239 -18.82 -18.06 -1.35
N GLY A 240 -17.85 -17.86 -2.24
CA GLY A 240 -18.10 -17.77 -3.68
C GLY A 240 -18.13 -19.15 -4.33
N ASN A 241 -18.59 -19.24 -5.59
CA ASN A 241 -18.59 -20.47 -6.36
C ASN A 241 -17.14 -20.88 -6.69
N LYS A 242 -16.51 -21.67 -5.79
CA LYS A 242 -15.15 -22.20 -5.93
C LYS A 242 -14.94 -22.90 -7.27
N TRP A 243 -15.99 -23.50 -7.81
CA TRP A 243 -15.97 -24.21 -9.07
C TRP A 243 -15.74 -23.26 -10.26
N ASP A 244 -16.41 -22.10 -10.27
CA ASP A 244 -16.24 -21.09 -11.33
C ASP A 244 -14.81 -20.52 -11.34
N GLN A 245 -14.24 -20.23 -10.15
CA GLN A 245 -12.84 -19.78 -10.04
C GLN A 245 -11.87 -20.82 -10.62
N ILE A 246 -12.05 -22.10 -10.25
CA ILE A 246 -11.23 -23.21 -10.77
C ILE A 246 -11.41 -23.35 -12.28
N GLN A 247 -12.63 -23.22 -12.79
CA GLN A 247 -12.91 -23.35 -14.21
C GLN A 247 -12.29 -22.20 -15.02
N SER A 248 -12.34 -20.97 -14.53
CA SER A 248 -11.68 -19.81 -15.14
C SER A 248 -10.17 -20.00 -15.25
N ILE A 249 -9.53 -20.53 -14.20
CA ILE A 249 -8.10 -20.86 -14.23
C ILE A 249 -7.81 -21.98 -15.24
N ARG A 250 -8.60 -23.07 -15.21
CA ARG A 250 -8.41 -24.22 -16.11
C ARG A 250 -8.61 -23.88 -17.59
N LYS A 251 -9.47 -22.91 -17.91
CA LYS A 251 -9.64 -22.37 -19.26
C LYS A 251 -8.45 -21.51 -19.74
N GLY A 252 -7.50 -21.25 -18.85
CA GLY A 252 -6.36 -20.37 -19.07
C GLY A 252 -6.71 -18.91 -18.83
N ALA A 253 -5.85 -18.22 -18.08
CA ALA A 253 -5.91 -16.80 -17.82
C ALA A 253 -4.53 -16.17 -17.99
N GLU A 254 -4.44 -15.06 -18.72
CA GLU A 254 -3.23 -14.24 -18.82
C GLU A 254 -3.01 -13.42 -17.54
N ILE A 255 -4.09 -12.97 -16.90
CA ILE A 255 -4.07 -12.14 -15.70
C ILE A 255 -4.76 -12.87 -14.55
N VAL A 256 -4.05 -13.07 -13.46
CA VAL A 256 -4.59 -13.66 -12.24
C VAL A 256 -4.52 -12.65 -11.10
N VAL A 257 -5.67 -12.24 -10.60
CA VAL A 257 -5.76 -11.38 -9.40
C VAL A 257 -6.11 -12.25 -8.20
N ALA A 258 -5.30 -12.24 -7.15
CA ALA A 258 -5.46 -13.21 -6.06
C ALA A 258 -5.18 -12.66 -4.66
N THR A 259 -5.82 -13.27 -3.66
CA THR A 259 -5.33 -13.18 -2.27
C THR A 259 -4.27 -14.26 -2.02
N PRO A 260 -3.17 -13.97 -1.28
CA PRO A 260 -2.05 -14.89 -1.10
C PRO A 260 -2.48 -16.28 -0.63
N GLY A 261 -3.29 -16.36 0.43
CA GLY A 261 -3.72 -17.65 0.98
C GLY A 261 -4.47 -18.55 -0.01
N ARG A 262 -5.32 -17.99 -0.88
CA ARG A 262 -6.08 -18.78 -1.86
C ARG A 262 -5.20 -19.23 -3.04
N LEU A 263 -4.31 -18.35 -3.52
CA LEU A 263 -3.36 -18.73 -4.57
C LEU A 263 -2.46 -19.87 -4.11
N MET A 264 -1.95 -19.77 -2.90
CA MET A 264 -1.15 -20.82 -2.26
C MET A 264 -1.90 -22.14 -2.14
N GLU A 265 -3.18 -22.14 -1.72
CA GLU A 265 -4.02 -23.35 -1.72
C GLU A 265 -4.09 -23.99 -3.12
N HIS A 266 -4.26 -23.18 -4.17
CA HIS A 266 -4.36 -23.69 -5.54
C HIS A 266 -3.04 -24.23 -6.09
N LEU A 267 -1.90 -23.69 -5.67
CA LEU A 267 -0.58 -24.23 -5.99
C LEU A 267 -0.34 -25.57 -5.28
N ARG A 268 -0.61 -25.64 -3.96
CA ARG A 268 -0.48 -26.89 -3.18
C ARG A 268 -1.35 -28.02 -3.74
N LYS A 269 -2.62 -27.71 -4.03
CA LYS A 269 -3.58 -28.68 -4.58
C LYS A 269 -3.39 -28.96 -6.08
N ARG A 270 -2.34 -28.40 -6.71
CA ARG A 270 -2.05 -28.54 -8.14
C ARG A 270 -3.24 -28.16 -9.06
N VAL A 271 -4.10 -27.27 -8.59
CA VAL A 271 -5.14 -26.64 -9.43
C VAL A 271 -4.47 -25.73 -10.45
N ILE A 272 -3.50 -24.95 -9.98
CA ILE A 272 -2.50 -24.29 -10.81
C ILE A 272 -1.27 -25.19 -10.78
N LYS A 273 -0.81 -25.65 -11.94
CA LYS A 273 0.28 -26.64 -12.02
C LYS A 273 1.63 -26.03 -11.60
N ASN A 274 1.91 -24.81 -12.08
CA ASN A 274 3.12 -24.05 -11.81
C ASN A 274 2.89 -22.55 -12.14
N LEU A 275 3.87 -21.70 -11.84
CA LEU A 275 3.89 -20.27 -12.21
C LEU A 275 5.05 -19.93 -13.16
N HIS A 276 5.56 -20.91 -13.91
CA HIS A 276 6.82 -20.76 -14.68
C HIS A 276 6.74 -19.70 -15.79
N ARG A 277 5.52 -19.41 -16.29
CA ARG A 277 5.28 -18.43 -17.35
C ARG A 277 5.01 -17.02 -16.84
N VAL A 278 4.85 -16.85 -15.53
CA VAL A 278 4.58 -15.54 -14.92
C VAL A 278 5.82 -14.66 -15.05
N THR A 279 5.69 -13.56 -15.76
CA THR A 279 6.78 -12.63 -16.11
C THR A 279 6.56 -11.24 -15.54
N PHE A 280 5.36 -10.94 -15.05
CA PHE A 280 5.00 -9.66 -14.45
C PHE A 280 4.21 -9.88 -13.15
N VAL A 281 4.70 -9.34 -12.04
CA VAL A 281 4.10 -9.52 -10.71
C VAL A 281 3.80 -8.18 -10.08
N VAL A 282 2.64 -8.05 -9.46
CA VAL A 282 2.24 -6.87 -8.68
C VAL A 282 1.94 -7.27 -7.25
N LEU A 283 2.49 -6.53 -6.29
CA LEU A 283 2.14 -6.58 -4.87
C LEU A 283 1.40 -5.28 -4.53
N ASP A 284 0.07 -5.31 -4.47
CA ASP A 284 -0.74 -4.13 -4.15
C ASP A 284 -1.15 -4.12 -2.67
N GLU A 285 -1.13 -2.93 -2.05
CA GLU A 285 -1.26 -2.74 -0.59
C GLU A 285 -0.33 -3.69 0.21
N ALA A 286 0.97 -3.69 -0.13
CA ALA A 286 1.96 -4.59 0.48
C ALA A 286 2.08 -4.43 2.01
N ASP A 287 1.95 -3.21 2.51
CA ASP A 287 1.81 -2.90 3.94
C ASP A 287 0.67 -3.66 4.60
N ARG A 288 -0.50 -3.70 3.96
CA ARG A 288 -1.66 -4.42 4.49
C ARG A 288 -1.44 -5.93 4.47
N MET A 289 -0.81 -6.46 3.43
CA MET A 289 -0.48 -7.89 3.41
C MET A 289 0.39 -8.28 4.61
N PHE A 290 1.30 -7.40 5.04
CA PHE A 290 2.14 -7.59 6.22
C PHE A 290 1.38 -7.53 7.54
N GLU A 291 0.51 -6.53 7.70
CA GLU A 291 -0.38 -6.44 8.88
C GLU A 291 -1.27 -7.68 9.04
N MET A 292 -1.64 -8.32 7.94
CA MET A 292 -2.44 -9.54 7.94
C MET A 292 -1.60 -10.82 8.11
N GLY A 293 -0.28 -10.69 8.27
CA GLY A 293 0.61 -11.83 8.44
C GLY A 293 0.84 -12.65 7.17
N PHE A 294 0.66 -12.06 5.98
CA PHE A 294 0.88 -12.77 4.71
C PHE A 294 2.35 -12.88 4.26
N GLU A 295 3.30 -12.54 5.13
CA GLU A 295 4.71 -12.45 4.77
C GLU A 295 5.28 -13.78 4.25
N SER A 296 5.12 -14.88 5.00
CA SER A 296 5.61 -16.19 4.58
C SER A 296 4.93 -16.68 3.30
N GLN A 297 3.64 -16.37 3.13
CA GLN A 297 2.89 -16.76 1.94
C GLN A 297 3.34 -16.00 0.70
N LEU A 298 3.63 -14.70 0.82
CA LEU A 298 4.20 -13.91 -0.27
C LEU A 298 5.55 -14.47 -0.70
N ARG A 299 6.45 -14.74 0.24
CA ARG A 299 7.78 -15.33 -0.03
C ARG A 299 7.66 -16.68 -0.73
N SER A 300 6.81 -17.55 -0.19
CA SER A 300 6.52 -18.87 -0.78
C SER A 300 6.00 -18.78 -2.21
N ILE A 301 5.03 -17.89 -2.49
CA ILE A 301 4.46 -17.73 -3.83
C ILE A 301 5.52 -17.18 -4.80
N LEU A 302 6.25 -16.14 -4.40
CA LEU A 302 7.26 -15.49 -5.24
C LEU A 302 8.44 -16.41 -5.53
N GLY A 303 8.79 -17.30 -4.60
CA GLY A 303 9.77 -18.36 -4.81
C GLY A 303 9.33 -19.48 -5.77
N GLN A 304 8.09 -19.48 -6.25
CA GLN A 304 7.65 -20.37 -7.33
C GLN A 304 7.68 -19.68 -8.70
N ILE A 305 7.98 -18.38 -8.76
CA ILE A 305 7.99 -17.57 -9.98
C ILE A 305 9.44 -17.34 -10.40
N ARG A 306 9.69 -17.42 -11.72
CA ARG A 306 11.01 -17.19 -12.31
C ARG A 306 11.70 -15.93 -11.74
N PRO A 307 13.03 -15.98 -11.51
CA PRO A 307 13.76 -14.89 -10.86
C PRO A 307 13.88 -13.65 -11.76
N ASP A 308 13.91 -13.84 -13.08
CA ASP A 308 13.96 -12.78 -14.07
C ASP A 308 12.56 -12.24 -14.41
N ARG A 309 11.56 -12.36 -13.54
CA ARG A 309 10.28 -11.63 -13.67
C ARG A 309 10.49 -10.12 -13.53
N GLN A 310 9.49 -9.32 -13.89
CA GLN A 310 9.37 -7.93 -13.45
C GLN A 310 8.42 -7.86 -12.26
N THR A 311 8.78 -7.12 -11.21
CA THR A 311 7.98 -6.99 -9.99
C THR A 311 7.72 -5.53 -9.64
N LEU A 312 6.45 -5.19 -9.45
CA LEU A 312 5.98 -3.87 -9.03
C LEU A 312 5.36 -3.98 -7.64
N LEU A 313 5.87 -3.21 -6.67
CA LEU A 313 5.31 -3.13 -5.32
C LEU A 313 4.63 -1.78 -5.14
N PHE A 314 3.36 -1.78 -4.75
CA PHE A 314 2.60 -0.57 -4.43
C PHE A 314 2.15 -0.57 -2.97
N SER A 315 2.30 0.56 -2.31
CA SER A 315 1.85 0.74 -0.94
C SER A 315 1.54 2.22 -0.65
N ALA A 316 0.79 2.49 0.42
CA ALA A 316 0.62 3.84 0.94
C ALA A 316 1.74 4.22 1.92
N THR A 317 2.39 3.21 2.52
CA THR A 317 3.39 3.38 3.58
C THR A 317 4.65 2.59 3.23
N PHE A 318 5.79 2.92 3.85
CA PHE A 318 7.05 2.24 3.56
C PHE A 318 7.88 1.98 4.81
N ARG A 319 7.30 1.22 5.75
CA ARG A 319 7.93 0.81 7.01
C ARG A 319 9.06 -0.21 6.77
N ARG A 320 9.98 -0.35 7.74
CA ARG A 320 11.16 -1.27 7.69
C ARG A 320 10.83 -2.72 7.28
N ARG A 321 9.66 -3.24 7.69
CA ARG A 321 9.23 -4.60 7.28
C ARG A 321 8.94 -4.71 5.79
N ILE A 322 8.29 -3.70 5.20
CA ILE A 322 8.01 -3.65 3.75
C ILE A 322 9.31 -3.45 2.98
N GLU A 323 10.22 -2.62 3.51
CA GLU A 323 11.55 -2.43 2.94
C GLU A 323 12.34 -3.75 2.89
N THR A 324 12.24 -4.56 3.94
CA THR A 324 12.87 -5.89 3.98
C THR A 324 12.31 -6.80 2.90
N LEU A 325 10.97 -6.89 2.77
CA LEU A 325 10.34 -7.62 1.67
C LEU A 325 10.83 -7.13 0.31
N ALA A 326 10.83 -5.81 0.10
CA ALA A 326 11.20 -5.20 -1.18
C ALA A 326 12.62 -5.59 -1.58
N ARG A 327 13.57 -5.65 -0.63
CA ARG A 327 14.94 -6.12 -0.89
C ARG A 327 14.99 -7.60 -1.28
N ASP A 328 14.12 -8.43 -0.72
CA ASP A 328 14.12 -9.87 -0.96
C ASP A 328 13.42 -10.25 -2.27
N VAL A 329 12.46 -9.45 -2.74
CA VAL A 329 11.58 -9.83 -3.87
C VAL A 329 11.78 -9.03 -5.14
N LEU A 330 12.46 -7.88 -5.06
CA LEU A 330 12.70 -6.97 -6.19
C LEU A 330 14.18 -6.98 -6.60
N THR A 331 14.43 -6.79 -7.89
CA THR A 331 15.78 -6.70 -8.47
C THR A 331 16.06 -5.27 -8.95
N ASN A 332 17.02 -4.59 -8.32
CA ASN A 332 17.39 -3.20 -8.64
C ASN A 332 16.19 -2.24 -8.82
N PRO A 333 15.26 -2.16 -7.84
CA PRO A 333 14.03 -1.40 -8.00
C PRO A 333 14.27 0.11 -7.98
N VAL A 334 13.47 0.83 -8.76
CA VAL A 334 13.33 2.30 -8.66
C VAL A 334 12.21 2.62 -7.69
N LYS A 335 12.45 3.50 -6.72
CA LYS A 335 11.41 3.92 -5.76
C LYS A 335 10.84 5.27 -6.14
N ILE A 336 9.53 5.31 -6.35
CA ILE A 336 8.73 6.51 -6.60
C ILE A 336 7.94 6.83 -5.34
N ILE A 337 8.00 8.08 -4.92
CA ILE A 337 7.19 8.62 -3.84
C ILE A 337 6.39 9.78 -4.42
N VAL A 338 5.08 9.77 -4.24
CA VAL A 338 4.19 10.88 -4.57
C VAL A 338 3.53 11.37 -3.29
N GLY A 339 3.62 12.66 -3.01
CA GLY A 339 3.23 13.20 -1.71
C GLY A 339 4.27 12.93 -0.62
N THR A 340 3.88 13.20 0.63
CA THR A 340 4.65 12.73 1.79
C THR A 340 4.20 11.32 2.17
N VAL A 341 5.16 10.44 2.48
CA VAL A 341 4.86 9.06 2.89
C VAL A 341 4.01 9.06 4.16
N GLY A 342 2.89 8.33 4.15
CA GLY A 342 1.97 8.25 5.31
C GLY A 342 1.07 9.49 5.49
N GLN A 343 0.99 10.37 4.51
CA GLN A 343 0.12 11.55 4.55
C GLN A 343 -1.30 11.23 4.04
N ALA A 344 -2.29 11.94 4.57
CA ALA A 344 -3.67 11.88 4.09
C ALA A 344 -3.87 12.72 2.83
N ASN A 345 -4.98 12.50 2.11
CA ASN A 345 -5.33 13.31 0.96
C ASN A 345 -5.68 14.74 1.39
N ASP A 346 -5.00 15.74 0.80
CA ASP A 346 -5.19 17.17 1.07
C ASP A 346 -6.63 17.64 0.80
N GLU A 347 -7.36 16.92 -0.06
CA GLU A 347 -8.78 17.18 -0.35
C GLU A 347 -9.74 16.76 0.77
N ILE A 348 -9.24 16.11 1.81
CA ILE A 348 -10.03 15.70 2.98
C ILE A 348 -9.90 16.79 4.04
N LYS A 349 -11.03 17.43 4.38
CA LYS A 349 -11.09 18.31 5.55
C LYS A 349 -11.03 17.44 6.81
N GLN A 350 -10.03 17.67 7.66
CA GLN A 350 -9.83 16.90 8.89
C GLN A 350 -10.22 17.72 10.11
N MET A 351 -10.98 17.12 11.02
CA MET A 351 -11.46 17.74 12.25
C MET A 351 -11.13 16.83 13.45
N ALA A 352 -10.14 17.22 14.25
CA ALA A 352 -9.90 16.61 15.55
C ALA A 352 -10.90 17.18 16.57
N VAL A 353 -11.71 16.32 17.17
CA VAL A 353 -12.75 16.70 18.14
C VAL A 353 -12.37 16.10 19.48
N VAL A 354 -11.92 16.95 20.40
CA VAL A 354 -11.61 16.54 21.76
C VAL A 354 -12.92 16.44 22.56
N VAL A 355 -13.20 15.27 23.12
CA VAL A 355 -14.35 15.02 24.00
C VAL A 355 -13.88 14.53 25.36
N PRO A 356 -14.53 14.93 26.47
CA PRO A 356 -14.01 14.68 27.81
C PRO A 356 -14.04 13.20 28.20
N THR A 357 -15.01 12.43 27.72
CA THR A 357 -15.18 11.01 28.06
C THR A 357 -15.67 10.18 26.87
N LYS A 358 -15.66 8.86 27.02
CA LYS A 358 -16.18 7.93 26.01
C LYS A 358 -17.68 8.13 25.78
N GLU A 359 -18.43 8.42 26.84
CA GLU A 359 -19.87 8.66 26.81
C GLU A 359 -20.21 9.96 26.06
N ALA A 360 -19.34 10.97 26.17
CA ALA A 360 -19.50 12.23 25.45
C ALA A 360 -19.42 12.06 23.91
N LYS A 361 -18.79 10.98 23.42
CA LYS A 361 -18.77 10.66 21.97
C LYS A 361 -20.17 10.44 21.41
N TRP A 362 -21.05 9.80 22.17
CA TRP A 362 -22.45 9.56 21.76
C TRP A 362 -23.20 10.89 21.64
N ASN A 363 -23.04 11.78 22.62
CA ASN A 363 -23.66 13.11 22.59
C ASN A 363 -23.19 13.93 21.39
N TRP A 364 -21.89 13.90 21.10
CA TRP A 364 -21.34 14.55 19.90
C TRP A 364 -21.94 13.94 18.62
N LEU A 365 -21.97 12.62 18.53
CA LEU A 365 -22.48 11.92 17.35
C LEU A 365 -23.96 12.27 17.10
N MET A 366 -24.80 12.17 18.13
CA MET A 366 -26.23 12.49 18.03
C MET A 366 -26.51 13.95 17.68
N LYS A 367 -25.72 14.89 18.23
CA LYS A 367 -25.83 16.32 17.90
C LYS A 367 -25.52 16.59 16.43
N ASN A 368 -24.55 15.88 15.85
CA ASN A 368 -24.06 16.14 14.50
C ASN A 368 -24.70 15.23 13.43
N LEU A 369 -25.36 14.13 13.82
CA LEU A 369 -25.97 13.18 12.89
C LEU A 369 -26.89 13.83 11.83
N PRO A 370 -27.79 14.77 12.19
CA PRO A 370 -28.67 15.41 11.21
C PRO A 370 -27.85 16.02 10.05
N MET A 371 -26.88 16.88 10.38
CA MET A 371 -26.00 17.53 9.41
C MET A 371 -25.18 16.49 8.62
N LEU A 372 -24.56 15.53 9.32
CA LEU A 372 -23.68 14.55 8.67
C LEU A 372 -24.41 13.68 7.63
N THR A 373 -25.66 13.34 7.91
CA THR A 373 -26.51 12.53 7.01
C THR A 373 -27.21 13.33 5.92
N GLU A 374 -27.49 14.62 6.16
CA GLU A 374 -28.02 15.54 5.15
C GLU A 374 -26.98 15.86 4.08
N GLU A 375 -25.72 16.04 4.47
CA GLU A 375 -24.61 16.27 3.53
C GLU A 375 -24.32 15.06 2.63
N GLY A 376 -24.61 13.84 3.10
CA GLY A 376 -24.46 12.62 2.30
C GLY A 376 -24.22 11.36 3.13
N LYS A 377 -23.65 10.32 2.49
CA LYS A 377 -23.39 9.04 3.16
C LYS A 377 -22.30 9.19 4.23
N LEU A 378 -22.53 8.55 5.38
CA LEU A 378 -21.70 8.59 6.57
C LEU A 378 -21.08 7.21 6.88
N LEU A 379 -19.76 7.18 7.05
CA LEU A 379 -19.03 6.00 7.53
C LEU A 379 -18.47 6.24 8.94
N ILE A 380 -18.86 5.42 9.90
CA ILE A 380 -18.43 5.50 11.30
C ILE A 380 -17.49 4.33 11.62
N PHE A 381 -16.27 4.63 12.04
CA PHE A 381 -15.28 3.64 12.48
C PHE A 381 -15.29 3.46 14.00
N ILE A 382 -15.38 2.20 14.43
CA ILE A 382 -15.22 1.77 15.83
C ILE A 382 -14.10 0.74 15.95
N GLY A 383 -13.37 0.76 17.07
CA GLY A 383 -12.19 -0.08 17.26
C GLY A 383 -12.48 -1.58 17.48
N SER A 384 -13.68 -1.93 17.95
CA SER A 384 -14.06 -3.31 18.28
C SER A 384 -15.31 -3.79 17.54
N LYS A 385 -15.40 -5.10 17.30
CA LYS A 385 -16.56 -5.72 16.64
C LYS A 385 -17.83 -5.57 17.50
N ALA A 386 -17.70 -5.78 18.81
CA ALA A 386 -18.80 -5.60 19.76
C ALA A 386 -19.32 -4.17 19.77
N GLY A 387 -18.43 -3.17 19.79
CA GLY A 387 -18.83 -1.76 19.75
C GLY A 387 -19.52 -1.36 18.44
N VAL A 388 -19.14 -1.98 17.31
CA VAL A 388 -19.83 -1.77 16.02
C VAL A 388 -21.28 -2.22 16.10
N ASP A 389 -21.54 -3.38 16.68
CA ASP A 389 -22.90 -3.90 16.85
C ASP A 389 -23.69 -3.13 17.92
N GLU A 390 -23.04 -2.73 19.01
CA GLU A 390 -23.64 -1.88 20.05
C GLU A 390 -24.10 -0.53 19.47
N LEU A 391 -23.21 0.19 18.78
CA LEU A 391 -23.56 1.49 18.19
C LEU A 391 -24.66 1.35 17.14
N ALA A 392 -24.58 0.33 16.27
CA ALA A 392 -25.60 0.10 15.26
C ALA A 392 -26.96 -0.25 15.88
N ALA A 393 -26.99 -1.01 16.98
CA ALA A 393 -28.20 -1.30 17.72
C ALA A 393 -28.77 -0.04 18.38
N SER A 394 -27.92 0.81 18.99
CA SER A 394 -28.35 2.08 19.56
C SER A 394 -28.96 3.02 18.52
N LEU A 395 -28.33 3.15 17.34
CA LEU A 395 -28.85 3.99 16.25
C LEU A 395 -30.17 3.46 15.69
N ASN A 396 -30.26 2.16 15.39
CA ASN A 396 -31.50 1.55 14.89
C ASN A 396 -32.61 1.50 15.96
N GLY A 397 -32.26 1.52 17.25
CA GLY A 397 -33.20 1.61 18.37
C GLY A 397 -33.93 2.96 18.46
N LEU A 398 -33.43 4.00 17.77
CA LEU A 398 -34.10 5.30 17.64
C LEU A 398 -35.20 5.30 16.56
N GLY A 399 -35.52 4.13 15.99
CA GLY A 399 -36.46 3.97 14.88
C GLY A 399 -35.82 4.27 13.52
N ASP A 400 -36.66 4.46 12.50
CA ASP A 400 -36.22 4.65 11.11
C ASP A 400 -35.67 6.07 10.82
N VAL A 401 -35.32 6.84 11.85
CA VAL A 401 -34.74 8.19 11.71
C VAL A 401 -33.33 8.13 11.14
N TYR A 402 -32.52 7.17 11.61
CA TYR A 402 -31.11 7.03 11.22
C TYR A 402 -30.78 5.58 10.84
N PRO A 403 -31.33 5.08 9.73
CA PRO A 403 -31.17 3.69 9.35
C PRO A 403 -29.70 3.39 9.05
N CYS A 404 -29.13 2.44 9.79
CA CYS A 404 -27.73 2.08 9.67
C CYS A 404 -27.53 0.58 9.47
N VAL A 405 -26.36 0.23 8.92
CA VAL A 405 -25.90 -1.14 8.76
C VAL A 405 -24.53 -1.31 9.41
N SER A 406 -24.25 -2.49 9.95
CA SER A 406 -22.96 -2.80 10.56
C SER A 406 -22.07 -3.71 9.69
N LEU A 407 -20.75 -3.50 9.74
CA LEU A 407 -19.78 -4.26 8.96
C LEU A 407 -18.49 -4.57 9.75
N HIS A 408 -18.27 -5.84 10.06
CA HIS A 408 -17.06 -6.34 10.73
C HIS A 408 -16.77 -7.80 10.35
N GLY A 409 -15.65 -8.33 10.83
CA GLY A 409 -15.14 -9.65 10.44
C GLY A 409 -16.00 -10.85 10.86
N ASP A 410 -16.85 -10.70 11.87
CA ASP A 410 -17.70 -11.80 12.38
C ASP A 410 -19.06 -11.88 11.67
N LYS A 411 -19.41 -10.87 10.86
CA LYS A 411 -20.59 -10.94 9.98
C LYS A 411 -20.37 -11.99 8.90
N SER A 412 -21.44 -12.72 8.57
CA SER A 412 -21.39 -13.68 7.48
C SER A 412 -21.12 -12.95 6.16
N GLN A 413 -20.61 -13.67 5.16
CA GLN A 413 -20.36 -13.07 3.84
C GLN A 413 -21.63 -12.56 3.17
N PHE A 414 -22.76 -13.22 3.42
CA PHE A 414 -24.07 -12.76 2.97
C PHE A 414 -24.44 -11.42 3.62
N ASP A 415 -24.29 -11.31 4.95
CA ASP A 415 -24.62 -10.08 5.68
C ASP A 415 -23.71 -8.92 5.27
N ARG A 416 -22.41 -9.20 5.05
CA ARG A 416 -21.46 -8.19 4.57
C ARG A 416 -21.85 -7.68 3.17
N ALA A 417 -22.27 -8.57 2.28
CA ALA A 417 -22.72 -8.20 0.95
C ALA A 417 -24.04 -7.41 1.00
N ASP A 418 -25.00 -7.80 1.85
CA ASP A 418 -26.26 -7.08 2.03
C ASP A 418 -26.05 -5.68 2.64
N ALA A 419 -25.24 -5.57 3.68
CA ALA A 419 -24.88 -4.29 4.31
C ALA A 419 -24.28 -3.33 3.28
N LEU A 420 -23.30 -3.79 2.49
CA LEU A 420 -22.69 -2.99 1.44
C LEU A 420 -23.69 -2.63 0.33
N ARG A 421 -24.59 -3.53 -0.05
CA ARG A 421 -25.64 -3.25 -1.03
C ARG A 421 -26.58 -2.15 -0.55
N ARG A 422 -27.08 -2.25 0.69
CA ARG A 422 -27.99 -1.27 1.32
C ARG A 422 -27.33 0.09 1.50
N PHE A 423 -26.05 0.12 1.86
CA PHE A 423 -25.29 1.35 1.98
C PHE A 423 -25.08 2.01 0.61
N LYS A 424 -24.64 1.23 -0.38
CA LYS A 424 -24.41 1.73 -1.75
C LYS A 424 -25.69 2.29 -2.38
N SER A 425 -26.83 1.63 -2.18
CA SER A 425 -28.12 2.06 -2.69
C SER A 425 -28.72 3.26 -1.96
N GLY A 426 -28.11 3.74 -0.87
CA GLY A 426 -28.62 4.83 -0.05
C GLY A 426 -29.80 4.45 0.85
N LYS A 427 -30.23 3.17 0.86
CA LYS A 427 -31.31 2.70 1.74
C LYS A 427 -30.92 2.84 3.22
N CYS A 428 -29.63 2.70 3.52
CA CYS A 428 -29.06 3.02 4.82
C CYS A 428 -27.89 3.98 4.59
N PRO A 429 -28.05 5.28 4.88
CA PRO A 429 -27.00 6.28 4.64
C PRO A 429 -25.85 6.19 5.64
N ILE A 430 -25.97 5.38 6.71
CA ILE A 430 -24.96 5.21 7.74
C ILE A 430 -24.40 3.78 7.71
N LEU A 431 -23.07 3.67 7.63
CA LEU A 431 -22.33 2.41 7.78
C LEU A 431 -21.46 2.48 9.03
N VAL A 432 -21.69 1.59 9.99
CA VAL A 432 -20.85 1.45 11.18
C VAL A 432 -19.91 0.27 10.97
N ALA A 433 -18.60 0.47 11.07
CA ALA A 433 -17.64 -0.55 10.70
C ALA A 433 -16.36 -0.57 11.56
N THR A 434 -15.70 -1.73 11.55
CA THR A 434 -14.30 -1.84 12.00
C THR A 434 -13.35 -1.51 10.86
N ASP A 435 -12.04 -1.63 11.08
CA ASP A 435 -10.99 -1.44 10.06
C ASP A 435 -11.11 -2.35 8.83
N VAL A 436 -12.04 -3.31 8.82
CA VAL A 436 -12.42 -4.06 7.61
C VAL A 436 -12.92 -3.12 6.50
N ALA A 437 -13.48 -1.96 6.85
CA ALA A 437 -13.95 -0.97 5.89
C ALA A 437 -12.90 0.09 5.52
N ALA A 438 -11.79 0.16 6.25
CA ALA A 438 -10.76 1.20 6.06
C ALA A 438 -9.92 0.98 4.79
N ARG A 439 -9.83 -0.26 4.28
CA ARG A 439 -9.01 -0.64 3.12
C ARG A 439 -9.80 -1.51 2.12
N GLY A 440 -9.54 -1.35 0.82
CA GLY A 440 -10.04 -2.28 -0.21
C GLY A 440 -11.53 -2.32 -0.56
N LEU A 441 -12.43 -1.64 0.17
CA LEU A 441 -13.84 -1.55 -0.23
C LEU A 441 -14.06 -0.38 -1.19
N ASP A 442 -14.50 -0.66 -2.43
CA ASP A 442 -15.00 0.35 -3.36
C ASP A 442 -16.37 0.85 -2.90
N ILE A 443 -16.36 1.80 -1.98
CA ILE A 443 -17.55 2.51 -1.52
C ILE A 443 -17.41 3.94 -2.01
N LYS A 444 -18.10 4.24 -3.10
CA LYS A 444 -18.16 5.58 -3.68
C LYS A 444 -19.14 6.45 -2.89
N ASP A 445 -18.96 7.77 -3.01
CA ASP A 445 -19.89 8.79 -2.52
C ASP A 445 -20.01 8.88 -0.98
N ILE A 446 -18.94 8.54 -0.24
CA ILE A 446 -18.90 8.83 1.19
C ILE A 446 -18.54 10.30 1.38
N LYS A 447 -19.48 11.07 1.93
CA LYS A 447 -19.28 12.49 2.21
C LYS A 447 -18.55 12.71 3.52
N ASN A 448 -18.92 11.93 4.54
CA ASN A 448 -18.44 12.10 5.90
C ASN A 448 -17.86 10.80 6.46
N VAL A 449 -16.69 10.90 7.10
CA VAL A 449 -16.08 9.82 7.90
C VAL A 449 -16.03 10.27 9.35
N VAL A 450 -16.46 9.41 10.28
CA VAL A 450 -16.32 9.64 11.72
C VAL A 450 -15.49 8.51 12.32
N ASN A 451 -14.29 8.83 12.78
CA ASN A 451 -13.53 7.94 13.67
C ASN A 451 -14.11 8.11 15.08
N TYR A 452 -15.12 7.29 15.40
CA TYR A 452 -15.74 7.29 16.72
C TYR A 452 -14.74 6.84 17.78
N ASP A 453 -13.95 5.80 17.47
CA ASP A 453 -12.72 5.49 18.18
C ASP A 453 -11.50 5.85 17.33
N VAL A 454 -10.43 6.33 17.96
CA VAL A 454 -9.16 6.57 17.29
C VAL A 454 -8.66 5.27 16.64
N ALA A 455 -7.87 5.41 15.57
CA ALA A 455 -7.29 4.24 14.93
C ALA A 455 -6.13 3.70 15.78
N LYS A 456 -5.76 2.43 15.55
CA LYS A 456 -4.61 1.82 16.26
C LYS A 456 -3.28 2.53 15.98
N ASN A 457 -3.15 3.18 14.82
CA ASN A 457 -1.98 3.94 14.41
C ASN A 457 -2.36 4.95 13.32
N ILE A 458 -1.46 5.90 13.06
CA ILE A 458 -1.69 7.00 12.11
C ILE A 458 -1.92 6.52 10.68
N ASP A 459 -1.28 5.43 10.26
CA ASP A 459 -1.48 4.88 8.92
C ASP A 459 -2.92 4.39 8.76
N THR A 460 -3.39 3.59 9.72
CA THR A 460 -4.78 3.10 9.74
C THR A 460 -5.75 4.27 9.71
N HIS A 461 -5.46 5.35 10.45
CA HIS A 461 -6.24 6.57 10.43
C HIS A 461 -6.29 7.20 9.02
N VAL A 462 -5.15 7.37 8.36
CA VAL A 462 -5.05 7.87 6.97
C VAL A 462 -5.93 7.05 6.01
N HIS A 463 -5.96 5.72 6.18
CA HIS A 463 -6.82 4.87 5.35
C HIS A 463 -8.32 4.98 5.69
N ARG A 464 -8.67 5.14 6.96
CA ARG A 464 -10.05 5.39 7.39
C ARG A 464 -10.57 6.67 6.75
N ILE A 465 -9.83 7.77 6.87
CA ILE A 465 -10.25 9.06 6.34
C ILE A 465 -10.21 9.10 4.81
N GLY A 466 -9.28 8.36 4.18
CA GLY A 466 -9.24 8.14 2.72
C GLY A 466 -10.43 7.36 2.11
N ARG A 467 -11.46 7.07 2.92
CA ARG A 467 -12.77 6.63 2.43
C ARG A 467 -13.64 7.78 1.93
N THR A 468 -13.38 9.01 2.38
CA THR A 468 -13.94 10.22 1.79
C THR A 468 -12.87 10.98 0.98
N GLY A 469 -13.24 12.11 0.36
CA GLY A 469 -12.31 12.95 -0.41
C GLY A 469 -11.66 12.21 -1.59
N ARG A 470 -12.45 11.42 -2.33
CA ARG A 470 -12.02 10.82 -3.60
C ARG A 470 -12.63 11.65 -4.74
N MET A 471 -11.84 12.55 -5.34
CA MET A 471 -12.28 13.42 -6.44
C MET A 471 -12.75 12.65 -7.68
N GLY A 472 -13.61 13.34 -8.46
CA GLY A 472 -13.96 12.94 -9.82
C GLY A 472 -15.08 13.71 -10.52
N ILE A 473 -15.73 14.72 -9.90
CA ILE A 473 -16.77 15.51 -10.57
C ILE A 473 -16.61 16.99 -10.19
N ASP A 474 -16.46 17.85 -11.19
CA ASP A 474 -16.52 19.30 -11.04
C ASP A 474 -17.80 19.70 -10.28
N GLY A 475 -17.64 20.44 -9.18
CA GLY A 475 -18.76 20.92 -8.36
C GLY A 475 -19.13 20.06 -7.14
N VAL A 476 -18.40 18.96 -6.87
CA VAL A 476 -18.58 18.19 -5.62
C VAL A 476 -17.72 18.76 -4.50
N SER A 477 -18.34 19.05 -3.36
CA SER A 477 -17.67 19.61 -2.19
C SER A 477 -16.72 18.57 -1.52
N PRO A 478 -15.54 18.99 -1.02
CA PRO A 478 -14.56 18.10 -0.39
C PRO A 478 -15.13 17.28 0.76
N GLY A 479 -14.59 16.08 0.98
CA GLY A 479 -15.01 15.18 2.05
C GLY A 479 -14.56 15.65 3.43
N THR A 480 -15.30 15.33 4.49
CA THR A 480 -14.90 15.69 5.87
C THR A 480 -14.68 14.44 6.73
N ALA A 481 -13.57 14.43 7.48
CA ALA A 481 -13.23 13.40 8.44
C ALA A 481 -13.19 13.97 9.86
N TYR A 482 -14.05 13.46 10.74
CA TYR A 482 -14.10 13.82 12.16
C TYR A 482 -13.45 12.73 12.99
N THR A 483 -12.58 13.08 13.92
CA THR A 483 -11.91 12.12 14.80
C THR A 483 -12.16 12.47 16.25
N LEU A 484 -12.87 11.60 16.97
CA LEU A 484 -13.22 11.81 18.36
C LEU A 484 -12.08 11.32 19.25
N VAL A 485 -11.42 12.27 19.90
CA VAL A 485 -10.24 12.04 20.75
C VAL A 485 -10.64 12.26 22.21
N THR A 486 -10.28 11.33 23.08
CA THR A 486 -10.44 11.47 24.54
C THR A 486 -9.08 11.70 25.21
N PRO A 487 -9.03 12.12 26.49
CA PRO A 487 -7.77 12.23 27.22
C PRO A 487 -6.94 10.93 27.26
N LYS A 488 -7.56 9.76 27.08
CA LYS A 488 -6.85 8.46 27.02
C LYS A 488 -6.10 8.23 25.72
N ASP A 489 -6.39 9.02 24.68
CA ASP A 489 -5.83 8.86 23.34
C ASP A 489 -4.62 9.78 23.10
N GLN A 490 -3.95 10.24 24.18
CA GLN A 490 -2.89 11.25 24.13
C GLN A 490 -1.73 10.88 23.20
N ASP A 491 -1.28 9.63 23.21
CA ASP A 491 -0.21 9.15 22.33
C ASP A 491 -0.61 9.24 20.85
N PHE A 492 -1.86 8.87 20.54
CA PHE A 492 -2.39 8.99 19.18
C PHE A 492 -2.59 10.45 18.79
N ALA A 493 -3.01 11.31 19.72
CA ALA A 493 -3.24 12.73 19.48
C ALA A 493 -1.97 13.44 18.98
N GLY A 494 -0.79 13.12 19.54
CA GLY A 494 0.47 13.66 19.05
C GLY A 494 0.77 13.31 17.59
N HIS A 495 0.51 12.05 17.20
CA HIS A 495 0.64 11.63 15.80
C HIS A 495 -0.41 12.28 14.88
N LEU A 496 -1.63 12.47 15.38
CA LEU A 496 -2.73 13.10 14.65
C LEU A 496 -2.44 14.57 14.35
N VAL A 497 -1.99 15.33 15.36
CA VAL A 497 -1.63 16.76 15.20
C VAL A 497 -0.53 16.91 14.15
N ASN A 498 0.54 16.12 14.26
CA ASN A 498 1.61 16.14 13.26
C ASN A 498 1.07 15.89 11.84
N ASN A 499 0.19 14.89 11.67
CA ASN A 499 -0.40 14.59 10.35
C ASN A 499 -1.30 15.73 9.82
N MET A 500 -2.06 16.38 10.71
CA MET A 500 -2.94 17.50 10.37
C MET A 500 -2.13 18.76 10.01
N ASP A 501 -1.07 19.07 10.76
CA ASP A 501 -0.16 20.18 10.45
C ASP A 501 0.46 20.03 9.06
N PHE A 502 0.89 18.83 8.70
CA PHE A 502 1.44 18.56 7.37
C PHE A 502 0.42 18.76 6.23
N THR A 503 -0.88 18.61 6.49
CA THR A 503 -1.95 18.79 5.49
C THR A 503 -2.63 20.17 5.59
N ASN A 504 -1.99 21.12 6.29
CA ASN A 504 -2.47 22.47 6.57
C ASN A 504 -3.91 22.50 7.13
N GLN A 505 -4.26 21.50 7.96
CA GLN A 505 -5.57 21.40 8.57
C GLN A 505 -5.62 22.18 9.89
N PRO A 506 -6.78 22.77 10.26
CA PRO A 506 -6.89 23.49 11.51
C PRO A 506 -6.79 22.53 12.70
N VAL A 507 -5.75 22.70 13.52
CA VAL A 507 -5.62 22.03 14.81
C VAL A 507 -6.26 22.92 15.87
N MET A 508 -7.36 22.45 16.47
CA MET A 508 -7.96 23.14 17.60
C MET A 508 -7.08 22.90 18.83
N THR A 509 -6.42 23.96 19.29
CA THR A 509 -5.60 24.01 20.53
C THR A 509 -6.44 23.96 21.79
#